data_AF-A0A8C8YKR3-F1
#
_entry.id   AF-A0A8C8YKR3-F1
#
_cell.length_a   1.000
_cell.length_b   1.000
_cell.length_c   1.000
_cell.angle_alpha   90.00
_cell.angle_beta   90.00
_cell.angle_gamma   90.00
#
_symmetry.space_group_name_H-M   'P 1'
#
loop_
_entity.id
_entity.type
_entity.pdbx_description
1 polymer ?
#
loop_
_entity_poly.entity_id
_entity_poly.type
_entity_poly.pdbx_seq_one_letter_code
_entity_poly.pdbx_strand_id
1 'polypeptide(L)'
;TMAQRLLRQYWDIPEGTDCHRKAYASASIGGAAGLAVSAYSLSLWPTGTVLEGAAKAGRYTFTAAAIGAMFGLTSCVSAQVREKPDDPLNYFIGGCAGGLTLGVRSEWAPQPHLFW
;
A
#
# COMPACT_ATOMS: atom_id res chain seq x y z
N THR A 1 -3.19 -20.01 7.40
CA THR A 1 -2.47 -19.80 6.13
C THR A 1 -1.50 -18.63 6.25
N MET A 2 -0.55 -18.47 5.31
CA MET A 2 0.43 -17.36 5.35
C MET A 2 -0.24 -15.97 5.35
N ALA A 3 -1.33 -15.81 4.57
CA ALA A 3 -2.12 -14.57 4.53
C ALA A 3 -2.72 -14.19 5.90
N GLN A 4 -3.22 -15.17 6.66
CA GLN A 4 -3.75 -14.92 8.01
C GLN A 4 -2.68 -14.43 8.99
N ARG A 5 -1.43 -14.87 8.84
CA ARG A 5 -0.31 -14.41 9.69
C ARG A 5 0.02 -12.94 9.43
N LEU A 6 0.03 -12.52 8.17
CA LEU A 6 0.27 -11.12 7.79
C LEU A 6 -0.82 -10.19 8.34
N LEU A 7 -2.09 -10.60 8.20
CA LEU A 7 -3.21 -9.83 8.73
C LEU A 7 -3.17 -9.74 10.26
N ARG A 8 -2.90 -10.86 10.96
CA ARG A 8 -2.76 -10.84 12.42
C ARG A 8 -1.63 -9.93 12.88
N GLN A 9 -0.48 -9.95 12.20
CA GLN A 9 0.64 -9.09 12.56
C GLN A 9 0.30 -7.59 12.52
N TYR A 10 -0.62 -7.16 11.65
CA TYR A 10 -1.13 -5.79 11.64
C TYR A 10 -2.07 -5.52 12.82
N TRP A 11 -3.01 -6.43 13.09
CA TRP A 11 -4.02 -6.30 14.14
C TRP A 11 -3.50 -6.52 15.56
N ASP A 12 -2.38 -7.23 15.72
CA ASP A 12 -1.72 -7.46 17.02
C ASP A 12 -1.01 -6.18 17.55
N ILE A 13 -0.85 -5.15 16.71
CA ILE A 13 -0.21 -3.88 17.09
C ILE A 13 -1.30 -2.88 17.50
N PRO A 14 -1.27 -2.35 18.74
CA PRO A 14 -2.26 -1.39 19.20
C PRO A 14 -2.27 -0.13 18.32
N GLU A 15 -3.45 0.44 18.06
CA GLU A 15 -3.56 1.74 17.40
C GLU A 15 -2.86 2.83 18.21
N GLY A 16 -2.18 3.75 17.52
CA GLY A 16 -1.43 4.81 18.17
C GLY A 16 -0.09 4.38 18.79
N THR A 17 0.39 3.15 18.55
CA THR A 17 1.70 2.68 19.03
C THR A 17 2.49 2.03 17.91
N ASP A 18 3.83 2.03 18.03
CA ASP A 18 4.74 1.35 17.08
C ASP A 18 4.41 1.58 15.60
N CYS A 19 4.18 2.85 15.21
CA CYS A 19 3.71 3.18 13.86
C CYS A 19 4.63 2.65 12.74
N HIS A 20 5.93 2.55 12.98
CA HIS A 20 6.89 1.95 12.05
C HIS A 20 6.59 0.46 11.78
N ARG A 21 6.26 -0.30 12.85
CA ARG A 21 5.92 -1.72 12.76
C ARG A 21 4.58 -1.92 12.06
N LYS A 22 3.61 -1.04 12.35
CA LYS A 22 2.28 -1.06 11.72
C LYS A 22 2.32 -0.67 10.24
N ALA A 23 3.14 0.31 9.89
CA ALA A 23 3.45 0.68 8.53
C ALA A 23 4.10 -0.48 7.76
N TYR A 24 5.08 -1.16 8.36
CA TYR A 24 5.71 -2.32 7.73
C TYR A 24 4.72 -3.49 7.55
N ALA A 25 3.89 -3.77 8.57
CA ALA A 25 2.87 -4.82 8.48
C ALA A 25 1.86 -4.53 7.36
N SER A 26 1.32 -3.31 7.29
CA SER A 26 0.40 -2.90 6.22
C SER A 26 1.08 -2.84 4.84
N ALA A 27 2.33 -2.38 4.75
CA ALA A 27 3.11 -2.44 3.52
C ALA A 27 3.33 -3.87 3.04
N SER A 28 3.57 -4.82 3.95
CA SER A 28 3.74 -6.24 3.61
C SER A 28 2.46 -6.87 3.06
N ILE A 29 1.30 -6.50 3.64
CA ILE A 29 -0.03 -6.90 3.14
C ILE A 29 -0.25 -6.32 1.73
N GLY A 30 0.03 -5.02 1.55
CA GLY A 30 -0.05 -4.35 0.25
C GLY A 30 0.86 -4.99 -0.79
N GLY A 31 2.12 -5.26 -0.43
CA GLY A 31 3.08 -5.93 -1.31
C GLY A 31 2.64 -7.34 -1.71
N ALA A 32 2.12 -8.14 -0.78
CA ALA A 32 1.58 -9.46 -1.08
C ALA A 32 0.38 -9.38 -2.04
N ALA A 33 -0.52 -8.41 -1.85
CA ALA A 33 -1.63 -8.16 -2.76
C ALA A 33 -1.12 -7.72 -4.15
N GLY A 34 -0.13 -6.83 -4.21
CA GLY A 34 0.48 -6.37 -5.45
C GLY A 34 1.17 -7.50 -6.23
N LEU A 35 1.85 -8.42 -5.53
CA LEU A 35 2.40 -9.63 -6.14
C LEU A 35 1.31 -10.51 -6.73
N ALA A 36 0.23 -10.77 -6.00
CA ALA A 36 -0.88 -11.56 -6.51
C ALA A 36 -1.50 -10.92 -7.77
N VAL A 37 -1.76 -9.61 -7.74
CA VAL A 37 -2.25 -8.84 -8.90
C VAL A 37 -1.27 -8.92 -10.08
N SER A 38 0.03 -8.81 -9.83
CA SER A 38 1.04 -8.93 -10.87
C SER A 38 1.08 -10.31 -11.52
N ALA A 39 0.92 -11.38 -10.73
CA ALA A 39 0.84 -12.74 -11.25
C ALA A 39 -0.35 -12.88 -12.21
N TYR A 40 -1.55 -12.45 -11.78
CA TYR A 40 -2.73 -12.46 -12.65
C TYR A 40 -2.53 -11.62 -13.92
N SER A 41 -1.98 -10.41 -13.79
CA SER A 41 -1.76 -9.53 -14.93
C SER A 41 -0.75 -10.08 -15.94
N LEU A 42 0.30 -10.75 -15.49
CA LEU A 42 1.28 -11.40 -16.37
C LEU A 42 0.73 -12.68 -17.00
N SER A 43 -0.12 -13.44 -16.29
CA SER A 43 -0.76 -14.63 -16.82
C SER A 43 -1.82 -14.32 -17.88
N LEU A 44 -2.61 -13.26 -17.67
CA LEU A 44 -3.68 -12.86 -18.60
C LEU A 44 -3.17 -11.97 -19.74
N TRP A 45 -2.16 -11.12 -19.46
CA TRP A 45 -1.58 -10.17 -20.43
C TRP A 45 -0.04 -10.20 -20.34
N PRO A 46 0.58 -11.23 -20.95
CA PRO A 46 2.03 -11.40 -20.91
C PRO A 46 2.76 -10.26 -21.64
N THR A 47 3.97 -9.97 -21.19
CA THR A 47 4.88 -9.00 -21.81
C THR A 47 5.74 -9.68 -22.88
N GLY A 48 6.34 -8.88 -23.77
CA GLY A 48 7.21 -9.41 -24.84
C GLY A 48 8.51 -10.01 -24.31
N THR A 49 8.98 -9.53 -23.15
CA THR A 49 10.21 -10.00 -22.52
C THR A 49 10.07 -10.25 -21.01
N VAL A 50 11.00 -11.04 -20.46
CA VAL A 50 11.09 -11.31 -19.02
C VAL A 50 11.43 -10.04 -18.24
N LEU A 51 12.29 -9.18 -18.79
CA LEU A 51 12.69 -7.93 -18.13
C LEU A 51 11.51 -6.96 -17.98
N GLU A 52 10.69 -6.82 -19.01
CA GLU A 52 9.45 -6.04 -18.95
C GLU A 52 8.46 -6.63 -17.96
N GLY A 53 8.35 -7.97 -17.91
CA GLY A 53 7.50 -8.67 -16.96
C GLY A 53 7.93 -8.41 -15.51
N ALA A 54 9.23 -8.50 -15.24
CA ALA A 54 9.81 -8.18 -13.94
C ALA A 54 9.59 -6.71 -13.56
N ALA A 55 9.77 -5.78 -14.51
CA ALA A 55 9.50 -4.36 -14.29
C ALA A 55 8.02 -4.10 -13.99
N LYS A 56 7.09 -4.74 -14.71
CA LYS A 56 5.64 -4.64 -14.49
C LYS A 56 5.26 -5.19 -13.10
N ALA A 57 5.77 -6.36 -12.74
CA ALA A 57 5.53 -6.95 -11.42
C ALA A 57 6.09 -6.09 -10.29
N GLY A 58 7.29 -5.55 -10.47
CA GLY A 58 7.88 -4.58 -9.55
C GLY A 58 7.00 -3.35 -9.36
N ARG A 59 6.56 -2.72 -10.47
CA ARG A 59 5.68 -1.52 -10.41
C ARG A 59 4.40 -1.78 -9.62
N TYR A 60 3.71 -2.89 -9.85
CA TYR A 60 2.48 -3.23 -9.12
C TYR A 60 2.74 -3.52 -7.64
N THR A 61 3.77 -4.32 -7.36
CA THR A 61 4.13 -4.69 -5.98
C THR A 61 4.53 -3.47 -5.15
N PHE A 62 5.43 -2.64 -5.68
CA PHE A 62 5.89 -1.43 -4.98
C PHE A 62 4.78 -0.40 -4.81
N THR A 63 3.90 -0.24 -5.79
CA THR A 63 2.75 0.67 -5.67
C THR A 63 1.80 0.21 -4.57
N ALA A 64 1.42 -1.07 -4.56
CA ALA A 64 0.55 -1.62 -3.53
C ALA A 64 1.20 -1.58 -2.13
N ALA A 65 2.50 -1.85 -2.03
CA ALA A 65 3.25 -1.73 -0.79
C ALA A 65 3.29 -0.28 -0.28
N ALA A 66 3.51 0.70 -1.16
CA ALA A 66 3.50 2.12 -0.81
C ALA A 66 2.12 2.58 -0.31
N ILE A 67 1.04 2.15 -0.96
CA ILE A 67 -0.33 2.39 -0.51
C ILE A 67 -0.54 1.84 0.90
N GLY A 68 -0.13 0.59 1.13
CA GLY A 68 -0.21 -0.04 2.45
C GLY A 68 0.59 0.72 3.51
N ALA A 69 1.83 1.11 3.19
CA ALA A 69 2.69 1.87 4.10
C ALA A 69 2.07 3.22 4.51
N MET A 70 1.58 3.99 3.54
CA MET A 70 0.97 5.30 3.81
C MET A 70 -0.34 5.16 4.58
N PHE A 71 -1.16 4.15 4.25
CA PHE A 71 -2.33 3.79 5.04
C PHE A 71 -1.97 3.51 6.50
N GLY A 72 -0.99 2.64 6.76
CA GLY A 72 -0.59 2.26 8.11
C GLY A 72 0.06 3.40 8.91
N LEU A 73 0.92 4.20 8.27
CA LEU A 73 1.53 5.37 8.89
C LEU A 73 0.48 6.40 9.26
N THR A 74 -0.36 6.80 8.30
CA THR A 74 -1.34 7.87 8.51
C THR A 74 -2.43 7.46 9.50
N SER A 75 -2.92 6.21 9.45
CA SER A 75 -3.88 5.71 10.45
C SER A 75 -3.26 5.69 11.86
N CYS A 76 -2.02 5.22 12.01
CA CYS A 76 -1.36 5.19 13.31
C CYS A 76 -1.04 6.60 13.84
N VAL A 77 -0.50 7.49 13.01
CA VAL A 77 -0.16 8.86 13.41
C VAL A 77 -1.43 9.67 13.74
N SER A 78 -2.50 9.50 12.97
CA SER A 78 -3.77 10.16 13.29
C SER A 78 -4.37 9.65 14.61
N ALA A 79 -4.25 8.35 14.90
CA ALA A 79 -4.62 7.79 16.20
C ALA A 79 -3.78 8.37 17.35
N GLN A 80 -2.46 8.56 17.16
CA GLN A 80 -1.58 9.19 18.14
C GLN A 80 -1.95 10.65 18.41
N VAL A 81 -2.07 11.46 17.35
CA VAL A 81 -2.30 12.90 17.45
C VAL A 81 -3.69 13.23 18.01
N ARG A 82 -4.70 12.40 17.69
CA ARG A 82 -6.08 12.63 18.14
C ARG A 82 -6.38 12.02 19.50
N GLU A 83 -5.45 11.25 20.07
CA GLU A 83 -5.61 10.49 21.32
C GLU A 83 -6.90 9.64 21.34
N LYS A 84 -7.33 9.19 20.15
CA LYS A 84 -8.57 8.44 19.91
C LYS A 84 -8.24 7.20 19.08
N PRO A 85 -7.64 6.16 19.68
CA PRO A 85 -7.15 4.99 18.95
C PRO A 85 -8.26 4.22 18.22
N ASP A 86 -9.42 4.08 18.83
CA ASP A 86 -10.53 3.26 18.30
C ASP A 86 -11.48 4.02 17.35
N ASP A 87 -11.12 5.24 16.93
CA ASP A 87 -11.97 6.05 16.06
C ASP A 87 -11.79 5.65 14.58
N PRO A 88 -12.86 5.18 13.90
CA PRO A 88 -12.80 4.80 12.49
C PRO A 88 -12.29 5.90 11.55
N LEU A 89 -12.38 7.16 11.95
CA LEU A 89 -11.89 8.29 11.17
C LEU A 89 -10.37 8.20 10.93
N ASN A 90 -9.59 7.58 11.81
CA ASN A 90 -8.16 7.37 11.60
C ASN A 90 -7.88 6.51 10.36
N TYR A 91 -8.67 5.44 10.18
CA TYR A 91 -8.57 4.58 9.00
C TYR A 91 -9.10 5.27 7.74
N PHE A 92 -10.10 6.14 7.87
CA PHE A 92 -10.57 6.95 6.74
C PHE A 92 -9.46 7.88 6.22
N ILE A 93 -8.77 8.59 7.13
CA ILE A 93 -7.63 9.45 6.76
C ILE A 93 -6.50 8.60 6.16
N GLY A 94 -6.20 7.43 6.76
CA GLY A 94 -5.25 6.47 6.20
C GLY A 94 -5.62 6.00 4.79
N GLY A 95 -6.89 5.69 4.56
CA GLY A 95 -7.40 5.28 3.25
C GLY A 95 -7.28 6.38 2.21
N CYS A 96 -7.59 7.63 2.59
CA CYS A 96 -7.40 8.80 1.74
C CYS A 96 -5.92 8.98 1.36
N ALA A 97 -5.00 8.89 2.33
CA ALA A 97 -3.56 8.95 2.08
C ALA A 97 -3.09 7.82 1.15
N GLY A 98 -3.61 6.60 1.34
CA GLY A 98 -3.37 5.47 0.42
C GLY A 98 -3.89 5.75 -1.00
N GLY A 99 -5.08 6.34 -1.14
CA GLY A 99 -5.66 6.73 -2.43
C GLY A 99 -4.85 7.82 -3.14
N LEU A 100 -4.39 8.85 -2.41
CA LEU A 100 -3.49 9.87 -2.96
C LEU A 100 -2.15 9.26 -3.39
N THR A 101 -1.63 8.31 -2.64
CA THR A 101 -0.41 7.58 -2.98
C THR A 101 -0.57 6.80 -4.28
N LEU A 102 -1.72 6.14 -4.48
CA LEU A 102 -2.06 5.51 -5.75
C LEU A 102 -2.09 6.54 -6.88
N GLY A 103 -2.76 7.68 -6.67
CA GLY A 103 -2.85 8.78 -7.64
C GLY A 103 -1.48 9.26 -8.11
N VAL A 104 -0.56 9.55 -7.19
CA VAL A 104 0.83 9.95 -7.49
C VAL A 104 1.61 8.85 -8.22
N ARG A 105 1.37 7.59 -7.87
CA ARG A 105 2.08 6.44 -8.44
C ARG A 105 1.60 6.05 -9.82
N SER A 106 0.36 6.39 -10.13
CA SER A 106 -0.31 6.15 -11.39
C SER A 106 -0.13 7.32 -12.37
N GLU A 107 -0.20 7.03 -13.67
CA GLU A 107 -0.10 8.03 -14.75
C GLU A 107 -1.31 8.99 -14.82
N TRP A 108 -2.24 8.95 -13.86
CA TRP A 108 -3.35 9.91 -13.75
C TRP A 108 -2.90 11.29 -13.26
N ALA A 109 -1.69 11.42 -12.72
CA ALA A 109 -1.07 12.72 -12.49
C ALA A 109 -0.65 13.33 -13.84
N PRO A 110 -0.96 14.61 -14.14
CA PRO A 110 -0.61 15.21 -15.41
C PRO A 110 0.90 15.08 -15.63
N GLN A 111 1.26 14.53 -16.80
CA GLN A 111 2.64 14.33 -17.19
C GLN A 111 3.35 15.69 -17.28
N PRO A 112 4.49 15.90 -16.60
CA PRO A 112 5.21 17.18 -16.63
C PRO A 112 5.77 17.56 -18.00
N HIS A 113 5.74 16.66 -18.99
CA HIS A 113 6.11 16.96 -20.38
C HIS A 113 4.98 17.58 -21.21
N LEU A 114 3.81 17.84 -20.62
CA LEU A 114 2.70 18.57 -21.26
C LEU A 114 2.62 20.05 -20.83
N PHE A 115 3.60 20.53 -20.04
CA PHE A 115 3.68 21.91 -19.54
C PHE A 115 4.85 22.73 -20.12
N TRP A 116 5.55 22.20 -21.13
CA TRP A 116 6.50 22.94 -21.97
C TRP A 116 6.32 22.56 -23.43
#